data_AF-A0A2V8M4Q5-F1
#
_entry.id   AF-A0A2V8M4Q5-F1
#
_cell.length_a   1.000
_cell.length_b   1.000
_cell.length_c   1.000
_cell.angle_alpha   90.00
_cell.angle_beta   90.00
_cell.angle_gamma   90.00
#
_symmetry.space_group_name_H-M   'P 1'
#
loop_
_entity.id
_entity.type
_entity.pdbx_description
1 polymer ?
#
loop_
_entity_poly.entity_id
_entity_poly.type
_entity_poly.pdbx_seq_one_letter_code
_entity_poly.pdbx_strand_id
1 'polypeptide(L)'
;MNSSDSRRKRQLLLFLSAILIPTAVLITMATRLAHQDAELAEKRMADERRDALDQLRRELAARLETIKLQELNRLADDSHSSGPAPPDFPVVFVAPLVQNRLFLPWDRLRQTVRSSPRFAQYQREGEAREFLGNDFAGAYDAYGQALAAAENALDRCAALLSEGRVLVKAERKSEAAGVYSAMLHECDSLEDRDGMGPALYAAERLASLGRDARAAQQYVVKRAQTSRWVPPVQAYLMRSLLREVATPEAKHALEKLSQEIHDVEQIVALANDLNRLARLDFPFHASPGKSVWLAYGDEPWLVTVMSTASFSPPAVLAISSKKISAPGVTFRATASAASLPLGEGFVDLHVEWPVGRFAPVRAIPPSLYAAGIAFILIFTMVAGYLLLRDISREIEVAEMRSHFVASVSHELKTPLTAIRMFAETLAMGRAVDERTRSEYLQTVVN
;
A
#
# COMPACT_ATOMS: atom_id res chain seq x y z
N MET A 1 35.57 -3.69 73.51
CA MET A 1 34.82 -2.70 72.69
C MET A 1 34.37 -3.20 71.30
N ASN A 2 34.51 -4.49 70.95
CA ASN A 2 34.31 -4.98 69.56
C ASN A 2 32.97 -5.74 69.29
N SER A 3 32.17 -6.05 70.32
CA SER A 3 30.96 -6.90 70.17
C SER A 3 29.63 -6.14 70.02
N SER A 4 29.61 -4.82 70.28
CA SER A 4 28.44 -3.96 70.08
C SER A 4 28.31 -3.47 68.64
N ASP A 5 29.43 -3.11 68.01
CA ASP A 5 29.47 -2.62 66.61
C ASP A 5 29.06 -3.70 65.59
N SER A 6 29.42 -4.97 65.84
CA SER A 6 29.05 -6.09 64.97
C SER A 6 27.55 -6.44 65.04
N ARG A 7 26.92 -6.31 66.20
CA ARG A 7 25.46 -6.49 66.36
C ARG A 7 24.68 -5.37 65.67
N ARG A 8 25.16 -4.12 65.78
CA ARG A 8 24.55 -2.96 65.14
C ARG A 8 24.60 -3.04 63.61
N LYS A 9 25.76 -3.40 63.05
CA LYS A 9 25.91 -3.62 61.60
C LYS A 9 24.99 -4.74 61.10
N ARG A 10 24.84 -5.82 61.87
CA ARG A 10 23.89 -6.91 61.54
C ARG A 10 22.43 -6.46 61.56
N GLN A 11 22.01 -5.67 62.54
CA GLN A 11 20.65 -5.14 62.59
C GLN A 11 20.36 -4.21 61.42
N LEU A 12 21.27 -3.26 61.12
CA LEU A 12 21.16 -2.39 59.95
C LEU A 12 21.09 -3.18 58.64
N LEU A 13 21.91 -4.21 58.49
CA LEU A 13 21.89 -5.08 57.29
C LEU A 13 20.57 -5.84 57.15
N LEU A 14 20.02 -6.38 58.25
CA LEU A 14 18.74 -7.08 58.22
C LEU A 14 17.60 -6.13 57.83
N PHE A 15 17.56 -4.92 58.39
CA PHE A 15 16.54 -3.93 58.04
C PHE A 15 16.68 -3.43 56.60
N LEU A 16 17.89 -3.16 56.14
CA LEU A 16 18.14 -2.76 54.75
C LEU A 16 17.68 -3.87 53.78
N SER A 17 17.97 -5.14 54.11
CA SER A 17 17.53 -6.28 53.31
C SER A 17 16.00 -6.44 53.29
N ALA A 18 15.32 -6.16 54.39
CA ALA A 18 13.85 -6.23 54.48
C ALA A 18 13.13 -5.21 53.59
N ILE A 19 13.81 -4.12 53.22
CA ILE A 19 13.29 -3.10 52.29
C ILE A 19 13.76 -3.37 50.85
N LEU A 20 15.06 -3.64 50.67
CA LEU A 20 15.63 -3.77 49.33
C LEU A 20 15.16 -5.03 48.60
N ILE A 21 14.93 -6.14 49.31
CA ILE A 21 14.50 -7.40 48.68
C ILE A 21 13.09 -7.25 48.06
N PRO A 22 12.05 -6.80 48.80
CA PRO A 22 10.74 -6.56 48.21
C PRO A 22 10.75 -5.53 47.07
N THR A 23 11.52 -4.45 47.20
CA THR A 23 11.67 -3.43 46.14
C THR A 23 12.27 -4.03 44.88
N ALA A 24 13.33 -4.83 45.01
CA ALA A 24 13.93 -5.54 43.88
C ALA A 24 12.92 -6.49 43.22
N VAL A 25 12.14 -7.24 44.02
CA VAL A 25 11.08 -8.12 43.51
C VAL A 25 10.03 -7.31 42.74
N LEU A 26 9.55 -6.19 43.27
CA LEU A 26 8.55 -5.36 42.58
C LEU A 26 9.08 -4.78 41.26
N ILE A 27 10.34 -4.31 41.22
CA ILE A 27 10.96 -3.78 40.00
C ILE A 27 11.13 -4.90 38.96
N THR A 28 11.61 -6.08 39.36
CA THR A 28 11.73 -7.23 38.45
C THR A 28 10.38 -7.69 37.92
N MET A 29 9.33 -7.68 38.75
CA MET A 29 7.98 -8.01 38.32
C MET A 29 7.40 -6.97 37.37
N ALA A 30 7.59 -5.67 37.64
CA ALA A 30 7.11 -4.58 36.79
C ALA A 30 7.80 -4.58 35.41
N THR A 31 9.11 -4.82 35.38
CA THR A 31 9.87 -4.93 34.13
C THR A 31 9.48 -6.17 33.33
N ARG A 32 9.28 -7.31 34.00
CA ARG A 32 8.78 -8.54 33.36
C ARG A 32 7.38 -8.34 32.76
N LEU A 33 6.48 -7.68 33.49
CA LEU A 33 5.13 -7.37 33.01
C LEU A 33 5.18 -6.44 31.78
N ALA A 34 6.00 -5.40 31.81
CA ALA A 34 6.17 -4.49 30.66
C ALA A 34 6.70 -5.21 29.42
N HIS A 35 7.62 -6.18 29.60
CA HIS A 35 8.13 -6.99 28.51
C HIS A 35 7.05 -7.93 27.94
N GLN A 36 6.29 -8.60 28.82
CA GLN A 36 5.18 -9.47 28.43
C GLN A 36 4.10 -8.71 27.64
N ASP A 37 3.75 -7.50 28.08
CA ASP A 37 2.77 -6.67 27.37
C ASP A 37 3.27 -6.26 25.98
N ALA A 38 4.56 -6.00 25.82
CA ALA A 38 5.16 -5.70 24.52
C ALA A 38 5.12 -6.93 23.58
N GLU A 39 5.51 -8.12 24.08
CA GLU A 39 5.45 -9.36 23.31
C GLU A 39 4.01 -9.74 22.91
N LEU A 40 3.05 -9.58 23.84
CA LEU A 40 1.64 -9.85 23.58
C LEU A 40 1.07 -8.89 22.54
N ALA A 41 1.44 -7.61 22.60
CA ALA A 41 1.03 -6.63 21.59
C ALA A 41 1.58 -7.01 20.21
N GLU A 42 2.83 -7.47 20.13
CA GLU A 42 3.44 -7.92 18.87
C GLU A 42 2.75 -9.15 18.30
N LYS A 43 2.46 -10.16 19.13
CA LYS A 43 1.72 -11.36 18.71
C LYS A 43 0.31 -11.01 18.23
N ARG A 44 -0.42 -10.17 18.96
CA ARG A 44 -1.76 -9.72 18.56
C ARG A 44 -1.74 -8.99 17.22
N MET A 45 -0.78 -8.10 17.00
CA MET A 45 -0.64 -7.44 15.69
C MET A 45 -0.40 -8.44 14.56
N ALA A 46 0.46 -9.44 14.78
CA ALA A 46 0.73 -10.47 13.78
C ALA A 46 -0.51 -11.33 13.49
N ASP A 47 -1.25 -11.71 14.54
CA ASP A 47 -2.50 -12.46 14.43
C ASP A 47 -3.58 -11.63 13.72
N GLU A 48 -3.80 -10.37 14.11
CA GLU A 48 -4.74 -9.45 13.45
C GLU A 48 -4.40 -9.24 11.97
N ARG A 49 -3.11 -9.10 11.64
CA ARG A 49 -2.64 -8.96 10.25
C ARG A 49 -2.94 -10.23 9.45
N ARG A 50 -2.73 -11.41 10.04
CA ARG A 50 -3.02 -12.70 9.42
C ARG A 50 -4.52 -12.90 9.20
N ASP A 51 -5.33 -12.60 10.21
CA ASP A 51 -6.79 -12.70 10.14
C ASP A 51 -7.37 -11.73 9.09
N ALA A 52 -6.85 -10.50 9.04
CA ALA A 52 -7.24 -9.52 8.03
C ALA A 52 -6.87 -9.96 6.60
N LEU A 53 -5.68 -10.55 6.41
CA LEU A 53 -5.26 -11.11 5.13
C LEU A 53 -6.18 -12.28 4.71
N ASP A 54 -6.48 -13.18 5.65
CA ASP A 54 -7.34 -14.33 5.41
C ASP A 54 -8.79 -13.94 5.12
N GLN A 55 -9.31 -12.93 5.81
CA GLN A 55 -10.62 -12.35 5.54
C GLN A 55 -10.67 -11.73 4.14
N LEU A 56 -9.72 -10.85 3.82
CA LEU A 56 -9.64 -10.20 2.51
C LEU A 56 -9.54 -11.23 1.38
N ARG A 57 -8.72 -12.27 1.57
CA ARG A 57 -8.57 -13.37 0.59
C ARG A 57 -9.90 -14.06 0.31
N ARG A 58 -10.65 -14.42 1.36
CA ARG A 58 -11.96 -15.07 1.22
C ARG A 58 -12.98 -14.17 0.54
N GLU A 59 -13.07 -12.90 0.97
CA GLU A 59 -14.01 -11.93 0.41
C GLU A 59 -13.70 -11.63 -1.07
N LEU A 60 -12.43 -11.42 -1.40
CA LEU A 60 -11.99 -11.17 -2.76
C LEU A 60 -12.25 -12.38 -3.65
N ALA A 61 -11.90 -13.59 -3.21
CA ALA A 61 -12.16 -14.82 -3.96
C ALA A 61 -13.66 -15.02 -4.23
N ALA A 62 -14.52 -14.84 -3.22
CA ALA A 62 -15.97 -14.94 -3.38
C ALA A 62 -16.53 -13.90 -4.37
N ARG A 63 -16.04 -12.65 -4.28
CA ARG A 63 -16.45 -11.58 -5.19
C ARG A 63 -16.02 -11.86 -6.63
N LEU A 64 -14.81 -12.37 -6.83
CA LEU A 64 -14.27 -12.73 -8.14
C LEU A 64 -15.01 -13.91 -8.78
N GLU A 65 -15.34 -14.94 -8.00
CA GLU A 65 -16.18 -16.04 -8.46
C GLU A 65 -17.57 -15.55 -8.90
N THR A 66 -18.16 -14.62 -8.14
CA THR A 66 -19.44 -14.00 -8.50
C THR A 66 -19.36 -13.25 -9.83
N ILE A 67 -18.32 -12.42 -10.03
CA ILE A 67 -18.11 -11.68 -11.28
C ILE A 67 -17.87 -12.64 -12.45
N LYS A 68 -17.06 -13.69 -12.25
CA LYS A 68 -16.79 -14.71 -13.27
C LYS A 68 -18.08 -15.41 -13.70
N LEU A 69 -18.95 -15.79 -12.77
CA LEU A 69 -20.24 -16.43 -13.06
C LEU A 69 -21.21 -15.47 -13.77
N GLN A 70 -21.27 -14.21 -13.35
CA GLN A 70 -22.07 -13.18 -14.04
C GLN A 70 -21.62 -13.02 -15.50
N GLU A 71 -20.31 -12.99 -15.74
CA GLU A 71 -19.77 -12.85 -17.09
C GLU A 71 -19.99 -14.11 -17.93
N LEU A 72 -19.85 -15.31 -17.36
CA LEU A 72 -20.20 -16.56 -18.05
C LEU A 72 -21.67 -16.59 -18.48
N ASN A 73 -22.60 -16.17 -17.62
CA ASN A 73 -24.01 -16.06 -17.98
C ASN A 73 -24.24 -15.02 -19.09
N ARG A 74 -23.53 -13.88 -19.04
CA ARG A 74 -23.61 -12.84 -20.06
C ARG A 74 -23.11 -13.31 -21.43
N LEU A 75 -22.10 -14.18 -21.45
CA LEU A 75 -21.57 -14.78 -22.68
C LEU A 75 -22.45 -15.90 -23.23
N ALA A 76 -23.18 -16.62 -22.37
CA ALA A 76 -24.12 -17.67 -22.77
C ALA A 76 -25.42 -17.10 -23.35
N ASP A 77 -25.79 -15.88 -22.96
CA ASP A 77 -26.95 -15.17 -23.49
C ASP A 77 -26.59 -14.49 -24.83
N ASP A 78 -26.57 -15.29 -25.91
CA ASP A 78 -26.25 -14.90 -27.31
C ASP A 78 -27.07 -13.70 -27.84
N SER A 79 -28.06 -13.21 -27.09
CA SER A 79 -29.00 -12.17 -27.50
C SER A 79 -28.56 -10.73 -27.18
N HIS A 80 -27.52 -10.50 -26.36
CA HIS A 80 -27.19 -9.16 -25.84
C HIS A 80 -25.69 -8.75 -25.79
N SER A 81 -24.80 -9.42 -26.52
CA SER A 81 -23.35 -9.19 -26.42
C SER A 81 -22.78 -7.99 -27.23
N SER A 82 -23.52 -6.89 -27.37
CA SER A 82 -23.02 -5.68 -28.08
C SER A 82 -23.20 -4.36 -27.31
N GLY A 83 -23.80 -4.39 -26.12
CA GLY A 83 -23.89 -3.20 -25.27
C GLY A 83 -22.55 -2.88 -24.59
N PRO A 84 -22.15 -1.60 -24.45
CA PRO A 84 -21.00 -1.24 -23.62
C PRO A 84 -21.26 -1.73 -22.18
N ALA A 85 -20.26 -2.36 -21.58
CA ALA A 85 -20.35 -2.76 -20.18
C ALA A 85 -20.69 -1.54 -19.30
N PRO A 86 -21.54 -1.69 -18.26
CA PRO A 86 -21.89 -0.60 -17.35
C PRO A 86 -20.64 0.16 -16.86
N PRO A 87 -20.72 1.47 -16.58
CA PRO A 87 -19.56 2.28 -16.18
C PRO A 87 -18.77 1.69 -15.00
N ASP A 88 -19.50 1.13 -14.03
CA ASP A 88 -18.95 0.54 -12.80
C ASP A 88 -18.64 -0.95 -12.93
N PHE A 89 -18.78 -1.53 -14.12
CA PHE A 89 -18.51 -2.95 -14.31
C PHE A 89 -17.01 -3.21 -14.14
N PRO A 90 -16.62 -4.18 -13.27
CA PRO A 90 -15.24 -4.38 -12.88
C PRO A 90 -14.42 -5.12 -13.94
N VAL A 91 -15.07 -5.79 -14.90
CA VAL A 91 -14.43 -6.50 -16.01
C VAL A 91 -13.82 -5.50 -16.99
N VAL A 92 -12.52 -5.66 -17.24
CA VAL A 92 -11.75 -4.85 -18.19
C VAL A 92 -11.98 -5.38 -19.61
N PHE A 93 -11.76 -6.68 -19.81
CA PHE A 93 -12.01 -7.38 -21.07
C PHE A 93 -12.25 -8.87 -20.84
N VAL A 94 -12.86 -9.49 -21.84
CA VAL A 94 -12.90 -10.94 -22.04
C VAL A 94 -12.41 -11.25 -23.44
N ALA A 95 -11.50 -12.19 -23.59
CA ALA A 95 -10.88 -12.52 -24.86
C ALA A 95 -10.72 -14.04 -25.03
N PRO A 96 -11.18 -14.64 -26.14
CA PRO A 96 -11.06 -16.07 -26.34
C PRO A 96 -9.60 -16.47 -26.58
N LEU A 97 -9.24 -17.65 -26.10
CA LEU A 97 -7.95 -18.28 -26.26
C LEU A 97 -8.07 -19.39 -27.30
N VAL A 98 -7.64 -19.12 -28.52
CA VAL A 98 -7.72 -20.05 -29.65
C VAL A 98 -6.31 -20.48 -30.02
N GLN A 99 -6.05 -21.80 -30.03
CA GLN A 99 -4.71 -22.36 -30.30
C GLN A 99 -3.62 -21.71 -29.44
N ASN A 100 -3.92 -21.49 -28.15
CA ASN A 100 -2.99 -20.89 -27.18
C ASN A 100 -2.61 -19.43 -27.47
N ARG A 101 -3.33 -18.75 -28.37
CA ARG A 101 -3.18 -17.33 -28.66
C ARG A 101 -4.41 -16.57 -28.19
N LEU A 102 -4.16 -15.47 -27.48
CA LEU A 102 -5.23 -14.56 -27.07
C LEU A 102 -5.75 -13.78 -28.28
N PHE A 103 -7.05 -13.85 -28.53
CA PHE A 103 -7.71 -13.06 -29.56
C PHE A 103 -8.16 -11.75 -28.95
N LEU A 104 -7.49 -10.65 -29.30
CA LEU A 104 -7.63 -9.39 -28.58
C LEU A 104 -9.01 -8.75 -28.83
N PRO A 105 -9.49 -7.87 -27.94
CA PRO A 105 -10.81 -7.24 -28.10
C PRO A 105 -11.00 -6.47 -29.42
N TRP A 106 -9.90 -5.97 -30.00
CA TRP A 106 -9.87 -5.30 -31.30
C TRP A 106 -9.54 -6.23 -32.48
N ASP A 107 -9.18 -7.48 -32.23
CA ASP A 107 -8.92 -8.49 -33.27
C ASP A 107 -10.22 -9.08 -33.83
N ARG A 108 -11.35 -8.34 -33.85
CA ARG A 108 -12.64 -8.81 -34.38
C ARG A 108 -12.42 -9.61 -35.66
N LEU A 109 -13.12 -10.73 -35.86
CA LEU A 109 -13.06 -11.51 -37.12
C LEU A 109 -13.39 -10.58 -38.31
N ARG A 110 -12.36 -9.94 -38.86
CA ARG A 110 -12.54 -8.92 -39.89
C ARG A 110 -12.89 -9.66 -41.16
N GLN A 111 -14.10 -9.44 -41.65
CA GLN A 111 -14.48 -9.96 -42.96
C GLN A 111 -13.44 -9.46 -43.95
N THR A 112 -12.74 -10.37 -44.62
CA THR A 112 -11.88 -10.00 -45.74
C THR A 112 -12.80 -9.56 -46.87
N VAL A 113 -13.16 -8.27 -46.90
CA VAL A 113 -13.89 -7.68 -48.01
C VAL A 113 -13.01 -7.82 -49.24
N ARG A 114 -13.52 -8.53 -50.24
CA ARG A 114 -12.80 -8.79 -51.47
C ARG A 114 -13.13 -7.66 -52.44
N SER A 115 -12.13 -6.87 -52.81
CA SER A 115 -12.30 -5.79 -53.78
C SER A 115 -12.66 -6.33 -55.17
N SER A 116 -13.45 -5.57 -55.93
CA SER A 116 -13.81 -5.94 -57.29
C SER A 116 -12.56 -5.93 -58.19
N PRO A 117 -12.45 -6.83 -59.19
CA PRO A 117 -11.31 -6.83 -60.10
C PRO A 117 -11.11 -5.50 -60.85
N ARG A 118 -12.22 -4.82 -61.20
CA ARG A 118 -12.19 -3.52 -61.89
C ARG A 118 -11.68 -2.42 -60.98
N PHE A 119 -12.17 -2.35 -59.74
CA PHE A 119 -11.65 -1.44 -58.73
C PHE A 119 -10.14 -1.64 -58.55
N ALA A 120 -9.71 -2.88 -58.32
CA ALA A 120 -8.31 -3.20 -58.08
C ALA A 120 -7.41 -2.86 -59.28
N GLN A 121 -7.93 -2.96 -60.51
CA GLN A 121 -7.22 -2.55 -61.72
C GLN A 121 -7.02 -1.03 -61.75
N TYR A 122 -8.09 -0.24 -61.61
CA TYR A 122 -8.01 1.22 -61.66
C TYR A 122 -7.21 1.80 -60.48
N GLN A 123 -7.32 1.19 -59.30
CA GLN A 123 -6.51 1.56 -58.14
C GLN A 123 -5.01 1.38 -58.43
N ARG A 124 -4.59 0.24 -58.99
CA ARG A 124 -3.19 0.00 -59.39
C ARG A 124 -2.71 0.95 -60.49
N GLU A 125 -3.58 1.28 -61.44
CA GLU A 125 -3.26 2.26 -62.49
C GLU A 125 -3.03 3.65 -61.90
N GLY A 126 -3.91 4.09 -61.00
CA GLY A 126 -3.76 5.36 -60.27
C GLY A 126 -2.47 5.40 -59.45
N GLU A 127 -2.16 4.33 -58.72
CA GLU A 127 -0.91 4.21 -57.94
C GLU A 127 0.34 4.25 -58.83
N ALA A 128 0.33 3.55 -59.97
CA ALA A 128 1.44 3.58 -60.91
C ALA A 128 1.67 5.00 -61.47
N ARG A 129 0.61 5.69 -61.86
CA ARG A 129 0.69 7.09 -62.35
C ARG A 129 1.15 8.04 -61.26
N GLU A 130 0.63 7.89 -60.04
CA GLU A 130 0.97 8.73 -58.88
C GLU A 130 2.43 8.58 -58.46
N PHE A 131 2.90 7.34 -58.25
CA PHE A 131 4.18 7.08 -57.58
C PHE A 131 5.34 6.81 -58.55
N LEU A 132 5.07 6.22 -59.73
CA LEU A 132 6.12 5.97 -60.73
C LEU A 132 6.16 7.07 -61.78
N GLY A 133 4.98 7.54 -62.22
CA GLY A 133 4.87 8.52 -63.30
C GLY A 133 4.96 9.98 -62.87
N ASN A 134 4.68 10.30 -61.59
CA ASN A 134 4.36 11.66 -61.13
C ASN A 134 3.26 12.35 -61.97
N ASP A 135 2.41 11.55 -62.63
CA ASP A 135 1.28 12.01 -63.44
C ASP A 135 0.06 12.16 -62.52
N PHE A 136 -0.02 13.28 -61.81
CA PHE A 136 -1.08 13.52 -60.83
C PHE A 136 -2.46 13.71 -61.50
N ALA A 137 -2.52 14.25 -62.72
CA ALA A 137 -3.77 14.41 -63.44
C ALA A 137 -4.32 13.05 -63.88
N GLY A 138 -3.50 12.21 -64.51
CA GLY A 138 -3.91 10.86 -64.88
C GLY A 138 -4.18 9.96 -63.68
N ALA A 139 -3.44 10.14 -62.56
CA ALA A 139 -3.72 9.42 -61.33
C ALA A 139 -5.09 9.82 -60.74
N TYR A 140 -5.45 11.10 -60.77
CA TYR A 140 -6.77 11.59 -60.35
C TYR A 140 -7.89 10.96 -61.17
N ASP A 141 -7.76 10.93 -62.50
CA ASP A 141 -8.74 10.30 -63.38
C ASP A 141 -8.87 8.79 -63.12
N ALA A 142 -7.75 8.09 -62.91
CA ALA A 142 -7.74 6.66 -62.59
C ALA A 142 -8.39 6.37 -61.23
N TYR A 143 -8.14 7.18 -60.20
CA TYR A 143 -8.82 7.04 -58.91
C TYR A 143 -10.32 7.37 -58.98
N GLY A 144 -10.72 8.32 -59.84
CA GLY A 144 -12.14 8.55 -60.14
C GLY A 144 -12.82 7.34 -60.79
N GLN A 145 -12.12 6.63 -61.70
CA GLN A 145 -12.59 5.36 -62.27
C GLN A 145 -12.65 4.24 -61.22
N ALA A 146 -11.67 4.18 -60.31
CA ALA A 146 -11.69 3.26 -59.17
C ALA A 146 -12.91 3.55 -58.28
N LEU A 147 -13.17 4.81 -57.94
CA LEU A 147 -14.32 5.23 -57.14
C LEU A 147 -15.65 4.82 -57.78
N ALA A 148 -15.78 4.97 -59.10
CA ALA A 148 -16.97 4.54 -59.84
C ALA A 148 -17.12 3.01 -59.93
N ALA A 149 -16.00 2.27 -59.85
CA ALA A 149 -15.97 0.80 -59.89
C ALA A 149 -16.05 0.14 -58.49
N ALA A 150 -16.11 0.93 -57.41
CA ALA A 150 -16.19 0.43 -56.04
C ALA A 150 -17.57 -0.18 -55.78
N GLU A 151 -17.59 -1.46 -55.38
CA GLU A 151 -18.82 -2.22 -55.09
C GLU A 151 -19.15 -2.24 -53.59
N ASN A 152 -18.23 -1.75 -52.74
CA ASN A 152 -18.39 -1.71 -51.30
C ASN A 152 -17.85 -0.39 -50.73
N ALA A 153 -18.29 -0.05 -49.50
CA ALA A 153 -17.96 1.21 -48.87
C ALA A 153 -16.46 1.37 -48.54
N LEU A 154 -15.76 0.27 -48.26
CA LEU A 154 -14.31 0.30 -47.98
C LEU A 154 -13.51 0.66 -49.23
N ASP A 155 -13.78 0.02 -50.36
CA ASP A 155 -13.16 0.34 -51.65
C ASP A 155 -13.43 1.80 -52.02
N ARG A 156 -14.67 2.26 -51.83
CA ARG A 156 -15.05 3.65 -52.09
C ARG A 156 -14.24 4.63 -51.25
N CYS A 157 -14.14 4.41 -49.93
CA CYS A 157 -13.33 5.26 -49.05
C CYS A 157 -11.82 5.16 -49.33
N ALA A 158 -11.32 4.00 -49.77
CA ALA A 158 -9.92 3.84 -50.18
C ALA A 158 -9.58 4.64 -51.45
N ALA A 159 -10.49 4.66 -52.43
CA ALA A 159 -10.36 5.51 -53.61
C ALA A 159 -10.40 7.00 -53.23
N LEU A 160 -11.34 7.43 -52.37
CA LEU A 160 -11.42 8.83 -51.90
C LEU A 160 -10.12 9.28 -51.18
N LEU A 161 -9.52 8.43 -50.33
CA LEU A 161 -8.21 8.73 -49.72
C LEU A 161 -7.11 8.91 -50.77
N SER A 162 -7.13 8.09 -51.82
CA SER A 162 -6.13 8.15 -52.89
C SER A 162 -6.31 9.38 -53.79
N GLU A 163 -7.55 9.68 -54.14
CA GLU A 163 -7.94 10.89 -54.88
C GLU A 163 -7.54 12.16 -54.11
N GLY A 164 -7.90 12.26 -52.82
CA GLY A 164 -7.53 13.36 -51.96
C GLY A 164 -6.01 13.54 -51.85
N ARG A 165 -5.25 12.45 -51.74
CA ARG A 165 -3.78 12.49 -51.68
C ARG A 165 -3.17 13.05 -52.95
N VAL A 166 -3.67 12.63 -54.12
CA VAL A 166 -3.21 13.14 -55.41
C VAL A 166 -3.59 14.60 -55.60
N LEU A 167 -4.78 15.03 -55.18
CA LEU A 167 -5.16 16.45 -55.21
C LEU A 167 -4.19 17.32 -54.40
N VAL A 168 -3.73 16.86 -53.23
CA VAL A 168 -2.69 17.58 -52.46
C VAL A 168 -1.39 17.67 -53.24
N LYS A 169 -0.92 16.56 -53.84
CA LYS A 169 0.30 16.52 -54.67
C LYS A 169 0.21 17.40 -55.91
N ALA A 170 -0.99 17.57 -56.46
CA ALA A 170 -1.30 18.45 -57.58
C ALA A 170 -1.51 19.93 -57.16
N GLU A 171 -1.20 20.30 -55.90
CA GLU A 171 -1.42 21.63 -55.31
C GLU A 171 -2.90 22.09 -55.27
N ARG A 172 -3.85 21.18 -55.49
CA ARG A 172 -5.32 21.40 -55.44
C ARG A 172 -5.85 21.18 -54.02
N LYS A 173 -5.25 21.86 -53.03
CA LYS A 173 -5.48 21.63 -51.58
C LYS A 173 -6.92 21.89 -51.13
N SER A 174 -7.64 22.83 -51.76
CA SER A 174 -9.04 23.12 -51.40
C SER A 174 -9.97 21.98 -51.80
N GLU A 175 -9.75 21.37 -52.95
CA GLU A 175 -10.54 20.22 -53.41
C GLU A 175 -10.22 18.98 -52.57
N ALA A 176 -8.95 18.77 -52.24
CA ALA A 176 -8.54 17.71 -51.32
C ALA A 176 -9.21 17.84 -49.95
N ALA A 177 -9.28 19.05 -49.39
CA ALA A 177 -9.97 19.30 -48.13
C ALA A 177 -11.46 18.96 -48.21
N GLY A 178 -12.13 19.30 -49.33
CA GLY A 178 -13.52 18.92 -49.58
C GLY A 178 -13.73 17.39 -49.55
N VAL A 179 -12.84 16.64 -50.22
CA VAL A 179 -12.87 15.16 -50.23
C VAL A 179 -12.72 14.60 -48.81
N TYR A 180 -11.69 15.02 -48.08
CA TYR A 180 -11.46 14.51 -46.73
C TYR A 180 -12.57 14.92 -45.74
N SER A 181 -13.16 16.10 -45.89
CA SER A 181 -14.26 16.58 -45.03
C SER A 181 -15.50 15.71 -45.21
N ALA A 182 -15.86 15.35 -46.45
CA ALA A 182 -16.94 14.42 -46.74
C ALA A 182 -16.69 13.02 -46.14
N MET A 183 -15.44 12.55 -46.20
CA MET A 183 -15.03 11.27 -45.65
C MET A 183 -15.23 11.14 -44.13
N LEU A 184 -15.15 12.24 -43.37
CA LEU A 184 -15.35 12.21 -41.90
C LEU A 184 -16.72 11.67 -41.51
N HIS A 185 -17.73 11.82 -42.38
CA HIS A 185 -19.06 11.26 -42.17
C HIS A 185 -19.26 9.95 -42.92
N GLU A 186 -18.89 9.90 -44.21
CA GLU A 186 -19.14 8.73 -45.07
C GLU A 186 -18.38 7.47 -44.63
N CYS A 187 -17.19 7.65 -44.04
CA CYS A 187 -16.28 6.56 -43.71
C CYS A 187 -16.12 6.32 -42.20
N ASP A 188 -16.94 6.94 -41.33
CA ASP A 188 -16.77 6.91 -39.87
C ASP A 188 -16.89 5.49 -39.27
N SER A 189 -17.85 4.70 -39.75
CA SER A 189 -18.13 3.36 -39.20
C SER A 189 -17.28 2.24 -39.82
N LEU A 190 -16.36 2.58 -40.73
CA LEU A 190 -15.56 1.61 -41.48
C LEU A 190 -14.19 1.43 -40.86
N GLU A 191 -13.65 0.22 -40.96
CA GLU A 191 -12.29 -0.13 -40.56
C GLU A 191 -11.66 -0.97 -41.67
N ASP A 192 -10.41 -0.67 -42.01
CA ASP A 192 -9.64 -1.45 -42.98
C ASP A 192 -9.15 -2.79 -42.39
N ARG A 193 -8.34 -3.52 -43.16
CA ARG A 193 -7.75 -4.80 -42.74
C ARG A 193 -6.89 -4.68 -41.48
N ASP A 194 -6.22 -3.54 -41.30
CA ASP A 194 -5.36 -3.25 -40.16
C ASP A 194 -6.16 -2.66 -38.98
N GLY A 195 -7.44 -2.38 -39.18
CA GLY A 195 -8.36 -1.88 -38.16
C GLY A 195 -8.34 -0.37 -38.06
N MET A 196 -7.79 0.28 -39.08
CA MET A 196 -7.71 1.73 -39.16
C MET A 196 -8.93 2.25 -39.89
N GLY A 197 -9.59 3.23 -39.26
CA GLY A 197 -10.75 3.89 -39.87
C GLY A 197 -10.32 4.86 -40.97
N PRO A 198 -10.82 4.73 -42.23
CA PRO A 198 -10.46 5.65 -43.31
C PRO A 198 -10.78 7.11 -42.99
N ALA A 199 -11.85 7.37 -42.23
CA ALA A 199 -12.20 8.71 -41.74
C ALA A 199 -11.12 9.30 -40.80
N LEU A 200 -10.39 8.49 -40.03
CA LEU A 200 -9.32 8.98 -39.17
C LEU A 200 -8.09 9.40 -39.99
N TYR A 201 -7.76 8.69 -41.07
CA TYR A 201 -6.74 9.14 -42.01
C TYR A 201 -7.16 10.46 -42.69
N ALA A 202 -8.42 10.58 -43.09
CA ALA A 202 -8.94 11.83 -43.64
C ALA A 202 -8.84 13.00 -42.63
N ALA A 203 -9.13 12.74 -41.34
CA ALA A 203 -8.97 13.73 -40.28
C ALA A 203 -7.51 14.17 -40.10
N GLU A 204 -6.55 13.23 -40.13
CA GLU A 204 -5.12 13.55 -40.08
C GLU A 204 -4.70 14.42 -41.27
N ARG A 205 -5.14 14.06 -42.47
CA ARG A 205 -4.83 14.84 -43.69
C ARG A 205 -5.42 16.23 -43.64
N LEU A 206 -6.67 16.39 -43.20
CA LEU A 206 -7.29 17.71 -42.99
C LEU A 206 -6.51 18.57 -41.99
N ALA A 207 -6.15 18.00 -40.85
CA ALA A 207 -5.37 18.70 -39.83
C ALA A 207 -4.03 19.18 -40.42
N SER A 208 -3.32 18.31 -41.15
CA SER A 208 -2.03 18.63 -41.78
C SER A 208 -2.12 19.75 -42.84
N LEU A 209 -3.26 19.89 -43.52
CA LEU A 209 -3.49 20.94 -44.51
C LEU A 209 -3.78 22.31 -43.88
N GLY A 210 -4.09 22.38 -42.57
CA GLY A 210 -4.52 23.60 -41.91
C GLY A 210 -5.83 24.17 -42.50
N ARG A 211 -6.65 23.31 -43.11
CA ARG A 211 -7.94 23.64 -43.73
C ARG A 211 -9.02 22.77 -43.08
N ASP A 212 -10.15 23.37 -42.72
CA ASP A 212 -11.22 22.70 -41.97
C ASP A 212 -10.74 21.93 -40.73
N ALA A 213 -9.67 22.43 -40.09
CA ALA A 213 -9.07 21.82 -38.91
C ALA A 213 -10.12 21.60 -37.80
N ARG A 214 -11.10 22.50 -37.67
CA ARG A 214 -12.20 22.36 -36.71
C ARG A 214 -13.04 21.09 -36.94
N ALA A 215 -13.32 20.72 -38.18
CA ALA A 215 -14.10 19.52 -38.50
C ALA A 215 -13.33 18.25 -38.13
N ALA A 216 -12.03 18.20 -38.49
CA ALA A 216 -11.13 17.11 -38.09
C ALA A 216 -11.02 17.00 -36.57
N GLN A 217 -10.84 18.13 -35.87
CA GLN A 217 -10.77 18.16 -34.40
C GLN A 217 -12.06 17.64 -33.76
N GLN A 218 -13.23 18.11 -34.22
CA GLN A 218 -14.52 17.64 -33.72
C GLN A 218 -14.72 16.15 -33.95
N TYR A 219 -14.31 15.65 -35.12
CA TYR A 219 -14.34 14.22 -35.44
C TYR A 219 -13.48 13.41 -34.46
N VAL A 220 -12.21 13.78 -34.28
CA VAL A 220 -11.29 13.03 -33.41
C VAL A 220 -11.73 13.09 -31.95
N VAL A 221 -12.20 14.25 -31.46
CA VAL A 221 -12.75 14.39 -30.10
C VAL A 221 -13.94 13.46 -29.90
N LYS A 222 -14.91 13.49 -30.82
CA LYS A 222 -16.08 12.60 -30.77
C LYS A 222 -15.63 11.13 -30.78
N ARG A 223 -14.73 10.76 -31.68
CA ARG A 223 -14.26 9.38 -31.82
C ARG A 223 -13.52 8.90 -30.58
N ALA A 224 -12.68 9.72 -29.96
CA ALA A 224 -11.96 9.39 -28.73
C ALA A 224 -12.88 9.24 -27.52
N GLN A 225 -14.02 9.94 -27.52
CA GLN A 225 -15.01 9.82 -26.46
C GLN A 225 -15.91 8.60 -26.62
N THR A 226 -16.18 8.13 -27.85
CA THR A 226 -17.11 7.02 -28.10
C THR A 226 -16.45 5.68 -28.31
N SER A 227 -15.19 5.65 -28.75
CA SER A 227 -14.48 4.40 -29.00
C SER A 227 -14.09 3.72 -27.69
N ARG A 228 -13.92 2.39 -27.75
CA ARG A 228 -13.35 1.57 -26.68
C ARG A 228 -12.62 0.40 -27.33
N TRP A 229 -11.46 0.04 -26.79
CA TRP A 229 -10.63 -1.04 -27.32
C TRP A 229 -10.28 -0.84 -28.80
N VAL A 230 -9.75 0.33 -29.14
CA VAL A 230 -9.23 0.61 -30.47
C VAL A 230 -7.84 -0.02 -30.67
N PRO A 231 -7.46 -0.42 -31.89
CA PRO A 231 -6.11 -0.87 -32.17
C PRO A 231 -5.05 0.17 -31.73
N PRO A 232 -3.87 -0.26 -31.26
CA PRO A 232 -2.84 0.65 -30.76
C PRO A 232 -2.50 1.79 -31.74
N VAL A 233 -2.37 1.48 -33.04
CA VAL A 233 -2.05 2.45 -34.08
C VAL A 233 -3.12 3.54 -34.17
N GLN A 234 -4.40 3.17 -34.10
CA GLN A 234 -5.51 4.11 -34.12
C GLN A 234 -5.51 5.00 -32.88
N ALA A 235 -5.30 4.40 -31.71
CA ALA A 235 -5.24 5.11 -30.44
C ALA A 235 -4.11 6.16 -30.42
N TYR A 236 -2.92 5.80 -30.88
CA TYR A 236 -1.79 6.73 -30.96
C TYR A 236 -2.00 7.84 -31.99
N LEU A 237 -2.62 7.55 -33.13
CA LEU A 237 -2.96 8.56 -34.13
C LEU A 237 -4.00 9.56 -33.57
N MET A 238 -5.02 9.07 -32.88
CA MET A 238 -5.98 9.95 -32.19
C MET A 238 -5.29 10.80 -31.13
N ARG A 239 -4.35 10.22 -30.37
CA ARG A 239 -3.57 10.95 -29.36
C ARG A 239 -2.71 12.05 -29.98
N SER A 240 -2.05 11.79 -31.11
CA SER A 240 -1.24 12.82 -31.78
C SER A 240 -2.11 13.96 -32.28
N LEU A 241 -3.26 13.66 -32.88
CA LEU A 241 -4.20 14.67 -33.38
C LEU A 241 -4.81 15.51 -32.25
N LEU A 242 -5.12 14.91 -31.09
CA LEU A 242 -5.69 15.63 -29.94
C LEU A 242 -4.67 16.53 -29.22
N ARG A 243 -3.39 16.16 -29.19
CA ARG A 243 -2.33 16.98 -28.54
C ARG A 243 -2.19 18.36 -29.17
N GLU A 244 -2.56 18.51 -30.43
CA GLU A 244 -2.52 19.77 -31.16
C GLU A 244 -3.74 20.67 -30.89
N VAL A 245 -4.70 20.20 -30.08
CA VAL A 245 -6.00 20.87 -29.86
C VAL A 245 -6.09 21.40 -28.43
N ALA A 246 -6.16 22.72 -28.29
CA ALA A 246 -6.22 23.40 -27.00
C ALA A 246 -7.67 23.65 -26.49
N THR A 247 -8.58 22.69 -26.66
CA THR A 247 -9.97 22.82 -26.15
C THR A 247 -10.21 21.97 -24.89
N PRO A 248 -11.11 22.38 -23.97
CA PRO A 248 -11.47 21.56 -22.81
C PRO A 248 -11.96 20.16 -23.17
N GLU A 249 -12.75 20.04 -24.25
CA GLU A 249 -13.30 18.77 -24.72
C GLU A 249 -12.19 17.85 -25.24
N ALA A 250 -11.20 18.41 -25.93
CA ALA A 250 -10.04 17.67 -26.41
C ALA A 250 -9.15 17.20 -25.25
N LYS A 251 -8.97 18.02 -24.20
CA LYS A 251 -8.25 17.61 -22.99
C LYS A 251 -8.94 16.42 -22.31
N HIS A 252 -10.26 16.50 -22.12
CA HIS A 252 -11.02 15.40 -21.52
C HIS A 252 -10.98 14.12 -22.39
N ALA A 253 -11.13 14.26 -23.71
CA ALA A 253 -10.99 13.14 -24.64
C ALA A 253 -9.58 12.52 -24.60
N LEU A 254 -8.54 13.35 -24.48
CA LEU A 254 -7.14 12.92 -24.39
C LEU A 254 -6.86 12.18 -23.08
N GLU A 255 -7.42 12.63 -21.95
CA GLU A 255 -7.32 11.94 -20.66
C GLU A 255 -7.95 10.54 -20.74
N LYS A 256 -9.19 10.45 -21.26
CA LYS A 256 -9.87 9.18 -21.47
C LYS A 256 -9.08 8.26 -22.41
N LEU A 257 -8.64 8.78 -23.56
CA LEU A 257 -7.87 8.02 -24.54
C LEU A 257 -6.51 7.56 -23.97
N SER A 258 -5.88 8.35 -23.11
CA SER A 258 -4.61 7.96 -22.47
C SER A 258 -4.81 6.77 -21.53
N GLN A 259 -5.93 6.72 -20.80
CA GLN A 259 -6.30 5.54 -20.02
C GLN A 259 -6.55 4.33 -20.91
N GLU A 260 -7.27 4.50 -22.03
CA GLU A 260 -7.50 3.41 -22.98
C GLU A 260 -6.20 2.90 -23.63
N ILE A 261 -5.27 3.79 -23.95
CA ILE A 261 -3.95 3.42 -24.48
C ILE A 261 -3.18 2.60 -23.44
N HIS A 262 -3.20 3.02 -22.18
CA HIS A 262 -2.58 2.26 -21.09
C HIS A 262 -3.17 0.85 -20.98
N ASP A 263 -4.50 0.73 -21.01
CA ASP A 263 -5.17 -0.56 -20.98
C ASP A 263 -4.80 -1.41 -22.23
N VAL A 264 -4.81 -0.83 -23.43
CA VAL A 264 -4.43 -1.51 -24.67
C VAL A 264 -2.98 -2.02 -24.61
N GLU A 265 -2.03 -1.19 -24.14
CA GLU A 265 -0.63 -1.57 -23.97
C GLU A 265 -0.48 -2.73 -22.98
N GLN A 266 -1.20 -2.68 -21.86
CA GLN A 266 -1.18 -3.75 -20.85
C GLN A 266 -1.80 -5.05 -21.38
N ILE A 267 -2.86 -4.99 -22.19
CA ILE A 267 -3.44 -6.16 -22.88
C ILE A 267 -2.43 -6.78 -23.85
N VAL A 268 -1.74 -5.96 -24.66
CA VAL A 268 -0.72 -6.45 -25.61
C VAL A 268 0.44 -7.11 -24.86
N ALA A 269 0.90 -6.50 -23.77
CA ALA A 269 1.94 -7.06 -22.92
C ALA A 269 1.51 -8.42 -22.34
N LEU A 270 0.30 -8.49 -21.78
CA LEU A 270 -0.27 -9.73 -21.24
C LEU A 270 -0.34 -10.83 -22.31
N ALA A 271 -0.81 -10.51 -23.51
CA ALA A 271 -0.90 -11.47 -24.61
C ALA A 271 0.48 -12.02 -25.02
N ASN A 272 1.50 -11.15 -25.05
CA ASN A 272 2.87 -11.56 -25.33
C ASN A 272 3.44 -12.45 -24.23
N ASP A 273 3.19 -12.11 -22.96
CA ASP A 273 3.66 -12.89 -21.82
C ASP A 273 2.94 -14.22 -21.71
N LEU A 274 1.62 -14.29 -21.94
CA LEU A 274 0.88 -15.55 -22.01
C LEU A 274 1.43 -16.48 -23.11
N ASN A 275 1.77 -15.96 -24.29
CA ASN A 275 2.40 -16.76 -25.37
C ASN A 275 3.79 -17.30 -24.98
N ARG A 276 4.50 -16.64 -24.06
CA ARG A 276 5.79 -17.10 -23.51
C ARG A 276 5.57 -18.11 -22.39
N LEU A 277 4.65 -17.82 -21.49
CA LEU A 277 4.35 -18.55 -20.26
C LEU A 277 3.54 -19.82 -20.48
N ALA A 278 2.71 -19.88 -21.52
CA ALA A 278 1.99 -21.09 -21.88
C ALA A 278 2.89 -22.20 -22.44
N ARG A 279 4.20 -21.95 -22.60
CA ARG A 279 5.22 -22.98 -22.85
C ARG A 279 5.77 -23.61 -21.55
N LEU A 280 5.38 -23.08 -20.39
CA LEU A 280 5.96 -23.38 -19.07
C LEU A 280 4.94 -23.96 -18.07
N ASP A 281 3.88 -24.66 -18.54
CA ASP A 281 2.84 -25.25 -17.69
C ASP A 281 2.21 -24.25 -16.71
N PHE A 282 1.71 -23.12 -17.22
CA PHE A 282 0.99 -22.13 -16.42
C PHE A 282 -0.25 -22.78 -15.76
N PRO A 283 -0.56 -22.50 -14.47
CA PRO A 283 -1.58 -23.23 -13.73
C PRO A 283 -3.00 -22.73 -14.06
N PHE A 284 -3.39 -22.78 -15.34
CA PHE A 284 -4.81 -22.73 -15.70
C PHE A 284 -5.46 -24.12 -15.61
N HIS A 285 -4.66 -25.18 -15.42
CA HIS A 285 -5.13 -26.50 -14.99
C HIS A 285 -5.41 -26.54 -13.48
N ALA A 286 -6.16 -25.57 -12.98
CA ALA A 286 -6.72 -25.72 -11.65
C ALA A 286 -7.70 -26.91 -11.66
N SER A 287 -7.74 -27.68 -10.57
CA SER A 287 -8.75 -28.73 -10.39
C SER A 287 -10.15 -28.16 -10.71
N PRO A 288 -11.05 -28.95 -11.33
CA PRO A 288 -12.41 -28.50 -11.63
C PRO A 288 -13.04 -27.78 -10.43
N GLY A 289 -13.38 -26.50 -10.58
CA GLY A 289 -14.01 -25.70 -9.53
C GLY A 289 -13.11 -24.79 -8.68
N LYS A 290 -11.78 -24.78 -8.87
CA LYS A 290 -10.90 -23.77 -8.25
C LYS A 290 -10.39 -22.80 -9.31
N SER A 291 -10.51 -21.49 -9.11
CA SER A 291 -9.88 -20.49 -10.00
C SER A 291 -8.56 -20.04 -9.42
N VAL A 292 -7.56 -19.88 -10.28
CA VAL A 292 -6.32 -19.18 -9.95
C VAL A 292 -6.36 -17.82 -10.61
N TRP A 293 -6.00 -16.79 -9.85
CA TRP A 293 -6.00 -15.40 -10.28
C TRP A 293 -4.57 -14.85 -10.31
N LEU A 294 -4.12 -14.36 -11.45
CA LEU A 294 -2.83 -13.70 -11.62
C LEU A 294 -3.01 -12.19 -11.49
N ALA A 295 -2.19 -11.53 -10.68
CA ALA A 295 -2.07 -10.07 -10.70
C ALA A 295 -1.14 -9.65 -11.84
N TYR A 296 -1.58 -8.75 -12.71
CA TYR A 296 -0.79 -8.32 -13.87
C TYR A 296 -0.87 -6.81 -14.11
N GLY A 297 0.28 -6.15 -14.27
CA GLY A 297 0.39 -4.72 -14.56
C GLY A 297 0.51 -3.82 -13.32
N ASP A 298 0.61 -2.51 -13.56
CA ASP A 298 0.88 -1.50 -12.51
C ASP A 298 -0.37 -1.19 -11.68
N GLU A 299 -1.52 -0.97 -12.35
CA GLU A 299 -2.83 -1.21 -11.75
C GLU A 299 -3.12 -2.69 -11.97
N PRO A 300 -2.89 -3.58 -10.98
CA PRO A 300 -2.91 -5.00 -11.23
C PRO A 300 -4.30 -5.42 -11.68
N TRP A 301 -4.40 -6.04 -12.84
CA TRP A 301 -5.60 -6.75 -13.24
C TRP A 301 -5.55 -8.15 -12.66
N LEU A 302 -6.68 -8.62 -12.15
CA LEU A 302 -6.84 -10.00 -11.74
C LEU A 302 -7.28 -10.80 -12.96
N VAL A 303 -6.35 -11.58 -13.49
CA VAL A 303 -6.48 -12.33 -14.73
C VAL A 303 -6.71 -13.80 -14.41
N THR A 304 -7.71 -14.40 -15.02
CA THR A 304 -7.96 -15.85 -14.94
C THR A 304 -8.41 -16.40 -16.29
N VAL A 305 -8.34 -17.72 -16.45
CA VAL A 305 -8.94 -18.42 -17.61
C VAL A 305 -10.23 -19.08 -17.15
N MET A 306 -11.30 -18.80 -17.88
CA MET A 306 -12.60 -19.43 -17.70
C MET A 306 -12.91 -20.36 -18.87
N SER A 307 -13.65 -21.43 -18.60
CA SER A 307 -14.26 -22.26 -19.64
C SER A 307 -15.71 -21.82 -19.85
N THR A 308 -16.06 -21.46 -21.08
CA THR A 308 -17.34 -20.81 -21.42
C THR A 308 -18.45 -21.82 -21.77
N ALA A 309 -18.09 -23.04 -22.19
CA ALA A 309 -18.96 -24.23 -22.35
C ALA A 309 -18.10 -25.43 -22.80
N SER A 310 -18.66 -26.64 -22.86
CA SER A 310 -17.96 -27.84 -23.36
C SER A 310 -17.45 -27.73 -24.82
N PHE A 311 -17.97 -26.79 -25.61
CA PHE A 311 -17.66 -26.64 -27.03
C PHE A 311 -17.16 -25.24 -27.43
N SER A 312 -16.95 -24.35 -26.46
CA SER A 312 -16.43 -23.00 -26.70
C SER A 312 -14.96 -22.90 -26.29
N PRO A 313 -14.13 -22.12 -27.01
CA PRO A 313 -12.75 -21.93 -26.59
C PRO A 313 -12.72 -21.30 -25.19
N PRO A 314 -11.75 -21.68 -24.34
CA PRO A 314 -11.56 -21.01 -23.05
C PRO A 314 -11.30 -19.53 -23.30
N ALA A 315 -11.69 -18.68 -22.35
CA ALA A 315 -11.52 -17.24 -22.44
C ALA A 315 -10.69 -16.73 -21.28
N VAL A 316 -9.83 -15.75 -21.56
CA VAL A 316 -9.15 -14.96 -20.53
C VAL A 316 -10.10 -13.87 -20.07
N LEU A 317 -10.28 -13.78 -18.76
CA LEU A 317 -11.03 -12.74 -18.08
C LEU A 317 -10.05 -11.87 -17.29
N ALA A 318 -10.09 -10.56 -17.49
CA ALA A 318 -9.35 -9.59 -16.69
C ALA A 318 -10.29 -8.67 -15.93
N ILE A 319 -10.05 -8.51 -14.63
CA ILE A 319 -10.84 -7.65 -13.74
C ILE A 319 -9.94 -6.57 -13.14
N SER A 320 -10.38 -5.31 -13.14
CA SER A 320 -9.65 -4.20 -12.53
C SER A 320 -9.65 -4.36 -11.02
N SER A 321 -8.46 -4.43 -10.42
CA SER A 321 -8.31 -4.47 -8.95
C SER A 321 -8.83 -3.20 -8.28
N LYS A 322 -8.68 -2.03 -8.92
CA LYS A 322 -9.15 -0.74 -8.41
C LYS A 322 -10.68 -0.67 -8.26
N LYS A 323 -11.42 -1.34 -9.15
CA LYS A 323 -12.90 -1.40 -9.09
C LYS A 323 -13.43 -2.39 -8.05
N ILE A 324 -12.60 -3.31 -7.56
CA ILE A 324 -12.99 -4.35 -6.60
C ILE A 324 -12.30 -4.25 -5.25
N SER A 325 -11.26 -3.42 -5.12
CA SER A 325 -10.52 -3.23 -3.88
C SER A 325 -11.41 -2.67 -2.78
N ALA A 326 -11.24 -3.21 -1.57
CA ALA A 326 -11.86 -2.65 -0.38
C ALA A 326 -11.30 -1.24 -0.10
N PRO A 327 -12.09 -0.32 0.50
CA PRO A 327 -11.62 1.00 0.85
C PRO A 327 -10.37 0.95 1.74
N GLY A 328 -9.33 1.69 1.36
CA GLY A 328 -8.07 1.70 2.09
C GLY A 328 -7.26 0.41 1.93
N VAL A 329 -7.47 -0.39 0.89
CA VAL A 329 -6.60 -1.51 0.53
C VAL A 329 -6.05 -1.27 -0.86
N THR A 330 -4.74 -1.35 -1.03
CA THR A 330 -4.08 -1.23 -2.34
C THR A 330 -3.49 -2.55 -2.77
N PHE A 331 -3.81 -2.96 -4.00
CA PHE A 331 -3.27 -4.17 -4.61
C PHE A 331 -2.06 -3.83 -5.48
N ARG A 332 -1.08 -4.75 -5.52
CA ARG A 332 0.12 -4.65 -6.38
C ARG A 332 0.44 -5.99 -7.01
N ALA A 333 0.99 -5.98 -8.23
CA ALA A 333 1.54 -7.17 -8.88
C ALA A 333 3.00 -7.47 -8.45
N THR A 334 3.65 -6.53 -7.75
CA THR A 334 5.05 -6.66 -7.33
C THR A 334 5.20 -6.38 -5.83
N ALA A 335 6.11 -7.12 -5.21
CA ALA A 335 6.41 -6.97 -3.79
C ALA A 335 7.02 -5.59 -3.49
N SER A 336 6.47 -4.91 -2.49
CA SER A 336 7.06 -3.75 -1.82
C SER A 336 7.37 -4.07 -0.36
N ALA A 337 8.20 -3.25 0.29
CA ALA A 337 8.57 -3.43 1.70
C ALA A 337 7.37 -3.45 2.67
N ALA A 338 6.27 -2.77 2.32
CA ALA A 338 5.05 -2.71 3.13
C ALA A 338 3.98 -3.73 2.70
N SER A 339 4.15 -4.37 1.55
CA SER A 339 3.16 -5.28 0.98
C SER A 339 3.27 -6.71 1.52
N LEU A 340 2.16 -7.43 1.55
CA LEU A 340 2.15 -8.87 1.84
C LEU A 340 1.57 -9.64 0.65
N PRO A 341 2.09 -10.83 0.33
CA PRO A 341 1.45 -11.70 -0.64
C PRO A 341 0.08 -12.14 -0.11
N LEU A 342 -0.94 -12.13 -0.97
CA LEU A 342 -2.28 -12.60 -0.60
C LEU A 342 -2.31 -14.13 -0.41
N GLY A 343 -1.49 -14.85 -1.17
CA GLY A 343 -1.28 -16.29 -1.02
C GLY A 343 -2.24 -17.14 -1.87
N GLU A 344 -2.66 -18.28 -1.34
CA GLU A 344 -3.36 -19.35 -2.07
C GLU A 344 -4.48 -18.83 -3.00
N GLY A 345 -4.48 -19.32 -4.24
CA GLY A 345 -5.44 -18.90 -5.28
C GLY A 345 -5.07 -17.62 -6.01
N PHE A 346 -4.06 -16.87 -5.53
CA PHE A 346 -3.59 -15.63 -6.11
C PHE A 346 -2.09 -15.68 -6.38
N VAL A 347 -1.69 -15.41 -7.62
CA VAL A 347 -0.30 -15.38 -8.07
C VAL A 347 0.13 -13.94 -8.23
N ASP A 348 1.30 -13.60 -7.66
CA ASP A 348 1.91 -12.26 -7.69
C ASP A 348 1.02 -11.13 -7.15
N LEU A 349 -0.07 -11.45 -6.47
CA LEU A 349 -0.94 -10.46 -5.85
C LEU A 349 -0.45 -10.12 -4.45
N HIS A 350 -0.02 -8.87 -4.29
CA HIS A 350 0.37 -8.29 -3.02
C HIS A 350 -0.65 -7.27 -2.54
N VAL A 351 -0.80 -7.16 -1.22
CA VAL A 351 -1.73 -6.27 -0.54
C VAL A 351 -0.97 -5.32 0.37
N GLU A 352 -1.35 -4.05 0.33
CA GLU A 352 -0.83 -3.00 1.19
C GLU A 352 -1.98 -2.27 1.89
N TRP A 353 -1.80 -1.98 3.18
CA TRP A 353 -2.74 -1.25 4.02
C TRP A 353 -2.13 0.10 4.45
N PRO A 354 -2.98 1.10 4.76
CA PRO A 354 -2.57 2.37 5.32
C PRO A 354 -1.68 2.19 6.55
N VAL A 355 -0.68 3.07 6.66
CA VAL A 355 0.24 3.09 7.79
C VAL A 355 -0.56 3.19 9.10
N GLY A 356 -0.20 2.36 10.07
CA GLY A 356 -0.82 2.35 11.39
C GLY A 356 -2.12 1.56 11.51
N ARG A 357 -2.61 0.90 10.44
CA ARG A 357 -3.80 0.02 10.51
C ARG A 357 -3.68 -1.05 11.59
N PHE A 358 -2.48 -1.61 11.74
CA PHE A 358 -2.14 -2.65 12.71
C PHE A 358 -1.18 -2.13 13.78
N ALA A 359 -1.26 -0.85 14.15
CA ALA A 359 -0.40 -0.31 15.20
C ALA A 359 -0.68 -1.00 16.55
N PRO A 360 0.36 -1.25 17.39
CA PRO A 360 0.17 -1.97 18.63
C PRO A 360 -0.68 -1.16 19.60
N VAL A 361 -1.87 -1.66 19.92
CA VAL A 361 -2.68 -1.10 21.01
C VAL A 361 -2.14 -1.64 22.33
N ARG A 362 -1.26 -0.88 22.98
CA ARG A 362 -0.79 -1.19 24.35
C ARG A 362 -1.81 -0.69 25.36
N ALA A 363 -2.19 -1.55 26.30
CA ALA A 363 -3.09 -1.17 27.39
C ALA A 363 -2.45 -0.12 28.33
N ILE A 364 -1.14 -0.22 28.54
CA ILE A 364 -0.38 0.68 29.43
C ILE A 364 0.81 1.26 28.63
N PRO A 365 0.92 2.59 28.47
CA PRO A 365 2.09 3.20 27.84
C PRO A 365 3.36 2.97 28.66
N PRO A 366 4.54 2.85 28.00
CA PRO A 366 5.82 2.59 28.67
C PRO A 366 6.18 3.66 29.72
N SER A 367 5.69 4.88 29.55
CA SER A 367 5.86 5.97 30.53
C SER A 367 5.20 5.68 31.88
N LEU A 368 4.08 4.96 31.92
CA LEU A 368 3.43 4.59 33.18
C LEU A 368 4.21 3.50 33.94
N TYR A 369 4.80 2.52 33.23
CA TYR A 369 5.71 1.57 33.87
C TYR A 369 6.95 2.27 34.44
N ALA A 370 7.54 3.20 33.67
CA ALA A 370 8.66 4.00 34.15
C ALA A 370 8.29 4.85 35.37
N ALA A 371 7.11 5.48 35.36
CA ALA A 371 6.60 6.25 36.49
C ALA A 371 6.35 5.37 37.72
N GLY A 372 5.80 4.16 37.56
CA GLY A 372 5.60 3.20 38.65
C GLY A 372 6.91 2.73 39.28
N ILE A 373 7.91 2.41 38.46
CA ILE A 373 9.26 2.05 38.95
C ILE A 373 9.91 3.24 39.67
N ALA A 374 9.81 4.45 39.12
CA ALA A 374 10.32 5.65 39.76
C ALA A 374 9.62 5.91 41.10
N PHE A 375 8.30 5.72 41.18
CA PHE A 375 7.54 5.83 42.41
C PHE A 375 8.00 4.81 43.46
N ILE A 376 8.19 3.54 43.08
CA ILE A 376 8.72 2.49 43.97
C ILE A 376 10.10 2.87 44.50
N LEU A 377 10.99 3.38 43.64
CA LEU A 377 12.34 3.80 44.03
C LEU A 377 12.31 5.01 44.98
N ILE A 378 11.52 6.04 44.67
CA ILE A 378 11.38 7.23 45.53
C ILE A 378 10.80 6.82 46.88
N PHE A 379 9.73 6.03 46.88
CA PHE A 379 9.11 5.55 48.11
C PHE A 379 10.09 4.75 48.95
N THR A 380 10.86 3.85 48.32
CA THR A 380 11.91 3.07 48.99
C THR A 380 13.01 3.96 49.56
N MET A 381 13.44 4.98 48.83
CA MET A 381 14.47 5.92 49.26
C MET A 381 14.01 6.75 50.45
N VAL A 382 12.77 7.26 50.41
CA VAL A 382 12.16 8.01 51.52
C VAL A 382 11.99 7.13 52.75
N ALA A 383 11.47 5.91 52.59
CA ALA A 383 11.31 4.96 53.69
C ALA A 383 12.66 4.61 54.33
N GLY A 384 13.69 4.34 53.51
CA GLY A 384 15.05 4.08 53.98
C GLY A 384 15.65 5.28 54.73
N TYR A 385 15.47 6.50 54.23
CA TYR A 385 15.94 7.72 54.88
C TYR A 385 15.28 7.95 56.25
N LEU A 386 13.94 7.83 56.32
CA LEU A 386 13.21 7.99 57.58
C LEU A 386 13.67 6.97 58.61
N LEU A 387 13.89 5.72 58.20
CA LEU A 387 14.39 4.67 59.09
C LEU A 387 15.80 4.98 59.61
N LEU A 388 16.72 5.41 58.73
CA LEU A 388 18.07 5.80 59.14
C LEU A 388 18.06 6.99 60.10
N ARG A 389 17.18 7.96 59.87
CA ARG A 389 16.99 9.12 60.76
C ARG A 389 16.48 8.69 62.13
N ASP A 390 15.52 7.77 62.18
CA ASP A 390 14.95 7.28 63.44
C ASP A 390 16.00 6.53 64.27
N ILE A 391 16.75 5.63 63.62
CA ILE A 391 17.89 4.94 64.24
C ILE A 391 18.92 5.94 64.75
N SER A 392 19.28 6.96 63.96
CA SER A 392 20.26 7.98 64.37
C SER A 392 19.81 8.73 65.62
N ARG A 393 18.51 9.04 65.73
CA ARG A 393 17.92 9.70 66.89
C ARG A 393 17.94 8.81 68.14
N GLU A 394 17.63 7.52 68.00
CA GLU A 394 17.74 6.57 69.10
C GLU A 394 19.17 6.47 69.63
N ILE A 395 20.15 6.52 68.72
CA ILE A 395 21.57 6.48 69.06
C ILE A 395 21.97 7.71 69.88
N GLU A 396 21.61 8.90 69.42
CA GLU A 396 21.90 10.16 70.12
C GLU A 396 21.31 10.15 71.54
N VAL A 397 20.09 9.65 71.70
CA VAL A 397 19.45 9.49 73.01
C VAL A 397 20.17 8.47 73.89
N ALA A 398 20.62 7.36 73.31
CA ALA A 398 21.38 6.35 74.05
C ALA A 398 22.75 6.88 74.51
N GLU A 399 23.43 7.66 73.66
CA GLU A 399 24.69 8.32 73.99
C GLU A 399 24.52 9.36 75.08
N MET A 400 23.49 10.22 75.00
CA MET A 400 23.16 11.18 76.07
C MET A 400 22.89 10.49 77.41
N ARG A 401 22.12 9.40 77.41
CA ARG A 401 21.86 8.60 78.62
C ARG A 401 23.16 8.02 79.20
N SER A 402 24.02 7.49 78.34
CA SER A 402 25.32 6.94 78.76
C SER A 402 26.23 8.03 79.34
N HIS A 403 26.31 9.19 78.69
CA HIS A 403 27.07 10.35 79.16
C HIS A 403 26.55 10.86 80.50
N PHE A 404 25.23 10.94 80.68
CA PHE A 404 24.62 11.34 81.94
C PHE A 404 25.00 10.38 83.07
N VAL A 405 24.85 9.06 82.86
CA VAL A 405 25.21 8.06 83.87
C VAL A 405 26.71 8.13 84.20
N ALA A 406 27.57 8.29 83.20
CA ALA A 406 29.00 8.43 83.41
C ALA A 406 29.37 9.71 84.17
N SER A 407 28.76 10.85 83.81
CA SER A 407 28.97 12.14 84.47
C SER A 407 28.51 12.11 85.93
N VAL A 408 27.30 11.63 86.19
CA VAL A 408 26.76 11.47 87.55
C VAL A 408 27.64 10.51 88.36
N SER A 409 28.09 9.40 87.77
CA SER A 409 29.00 8.47 88.45
C SER A 409 30.33 9.12 88.80
N HIS A 410 30.87 9.97 87.92
CA HIS A 410 32.13 10.65 88.13
C HIS A 410 32.01 11.76 89.19
N GLU A 411 30.91 12.51 89.19
CA GLU A 411 30.63 13.55 90.19
C GLU A 411 30.32 12.98 91.57
N LEU A 412 29.72 11.78 91.66
CA LEU A 412 29.43 11.11 92.94
C LEU A 412 30.64 10.37 93.53
N LYS A 413 31.60 9.94 92.70
CA LYS A 413 32.76 9.16 93.18
C LYS A 413 33.66 9.95 94.12
N THR A 414 33.89 11.23 93.82
CA THR A 414 34.72 12.14 94.63
C THR A 414 34.13 12.39 96.02
N PRO A 415 32.86 12.84 96.18
CA PRO A 415 32.26 13.05 97.50
C PRO A 415 32.11 11.74 98.27
N LEU A 416 31.75 10.63 97.61
CA LEU A 416 31.66 9.32 98.27
C LEU A 416 33.02 8.85 98.81
N THR A 417 34.10 9.11 98.08
CA THR A 417 35.47 8.82 98.54
C THR A 417 35.86 9.69 99.73
N ALA A 418 35.47 10.97 99.72
CA ALA A 418 35.70 11.88 100.86
C ALA A 418 34.92 11.44 102.10
N ILE A 419 33.62 11.13 101.97
CA ILE A 419 32.78 10.60 103.06
C ILE A 419 33.40 9.33 103.64
N ARG A 420 33.81 8.39 102.78
CA ARG A 420 34.45 7.15 103.19
C ARG A 420 35.78 7.40 103.91
N MET A 421 36.60 8.33 103.43
CA MET A 421 37.87 8.70 104.06
C MET A 421 37.67 9.28 105.47
N PHE A 422 36.69 10.18 105.64
CA PHE A 422 36.34 10.72 106.96
C PHE A 422 35.79 9.63 107.89
N ALA A 423 34.91 8.76 107.39
CA ALA A 423 34.37 7.64 108.16
C ALA A 423 35.46 6.64 108.60
N GLU A 424 36.39 6.28 107.71
CA GLU A 424 37.52 5.39 108.03
C GLU A 424 38.48 6.04 109.04
N THR A 425 38.73 7.35 108.94
CA THR A 425 39.58 8.10 109.89
C THR A 425 38.97 8.13 111.30
N LEU A 426 37.65 8.32 111.38
CA LEU A 426 36.89 8.24 112.63
C LEU A 426 36.88 6.82 113.21
N ALA A 427 36.72 5.80 112.37
CA ALA A 427 36.70 4.39 112.79
C ALA A 427 38.08 3.90 113.30
N MET A 428 39.18 4.40 112.75
CA MET A 428 40.55 4.07 113.18
C MET A 428 40.99 4.80 114.47
N GLY A 429 40.12 5.60 115.10
CA GLY A 429 40.43 6.31 116.34
C GLY A 429 41.48 7.42 116.16
N ARG A 430 41.68 7.93 114.93
CA ARG A 430 42.71 8.94 114.61
C ARG A 430 42.27 10.38 114.88
N ALA A 431 41.01 10.61 115.22
CA ALA A 431 40.51 11.88 115.75
C ALA A 431 40.53 11.82 117.29
N VAL A 432 41.55 12.44 117.89
CA VAL A 432 41.90 12.26 119.32
C VAL A 432 41.12 13.24 120.22
N ASP A 433 40.67 14.36 119.68
CA ASP A 433 39.89 15.38 120.35
C ASP A 433 38.42 15.41 119.90
N GLU A 434 37.51 15.70 120.83
CA GLU A 434 36.07 15.72 120.58
C GLU A 434 35.66 16.80 119.55
N ARG A 435 36.48 17.83 119.40
CA ARG A 435 36.25 18.94 118.46
C ARG A 435 36.49 18.51 117.01
N THR A 436 37.61 17.87 116.71
CA THR A 436 37.94 17.35 115.37
C THR A 436 37.00 16.19 114.97
N ARG A 437 36.55 15.39 115.94
CA ARG A 437 35.53 14.35 115.71
C ARG A 437 34.20 14.94 115.24
N SER A 438 33.76 16.02 115.89
CA SER A 438 32.53 16.74 115.53
C SER A 438 32.64 17.41 114.16
N GLU A 439 33.78 18.03 113.84
CA GLU A 439 34.04 18.66 112.52
C GLU A 439 34.00 17.66 111.36
N TYR A 440 34.58 16.46 111.53
CA TYR A 440 34.52 15.42 110.50
C TYR A 440 33.11 14.85 110.32
N LEU A 441 32.36 14.63 111.41
CA LEU A 441 30.96 14.21 111.32
C LEU A 441 30.09 15.28 110.64
N GLN A 442 30.32 16.56 110.95
CA GLN A 442 29.58 17.66 110.32
C GLN A 442 29.89 17.78 108.82
N THR A 443 31.13 17.48 108.40
CA THR A 443 31.54 17.47 106.98
C THR A 443 30.98 16.27 106.20
N VAL A 444 30.65 15.17 106.88
CA VAL A 444 29.98 14.00 106.26
C VAL A 444 28.46 14.19 106.13
N VAL A 445 27.86 14.98 107.03
CA VAL A 445 26.40 15.22 107.08
C VAL A 445 25.97 16.38 106.16
N ASN A 446 26.84 17.37 105.93
CA ASN A 446 26.68 18.39 104.88
C ASN A 446 27.11 17.86 103.51
#